data_AF-A0A961YYM8-F1
#
_entry.id   AF-A0A961YYM8-F1
#
_cell.length_a   1.000
_cell.length_b   1.000
_cell.length_c   1.000
_cell.angle_alpha   90.00
_cell.angle_beta   90.00
_cell.angle_gamma   90.00
#
_symmetry.space_group_name_H-M   'P 1'
#
loop_
_entity.id
_entity.type
_entity.pdbx_description
1 polymer ?
#
loop_
_entity_poly.entity_id
_entity_poly.type
_entity_poly.pdbx_seq_one_letter_code
_entity_poly.pdbx_strand_id
1 'polypeptide(L)'
;MSTDWQEKEREFLTSLKADTGRDLAEWMRVIAAQKLPHRNDIIDWLRQQGFMFARASWLERIHHNGGRPIYLDPAALNAEVQGEDMVARRVAGGGTVFTPSGPTSRSLPETQTAPVRQPPPKPRIAADSPTPQEPATVAAETTPAPVAETVQQQQVKSDATTPVKADTSAIVPPASTPPAEREEVLAKAKAYRPLAVHLLRLVERAVPAVSITTGPAHLLLWKADTSGGPFGLISVSGKDIRLVLRLGPEVASAPLVPVKLPVTLARAAQGMTHMAVLTDARQLDDHLLTIVSVAAGI
;
A
#
# COMPACT_ATOMS: atom_id res chain seq x y z
N MET A 1 -0.28 -17.23 23.12
CA MET A 1 -0.68 -16.53 21.87
C MET A 1 0.46 -16.38 20.84
N SER A 2 1.69 -16.85 21.09
CA SER A 2 2.80 -16.74 20.11
C SER A 2 2.83 -17.87 19.07
N THR A 3 2.06 -18.94 19.29
CA THR A 3 2.06 -20.18 18.51
C THR A 3 1.47 -20.00 17.10
N ASP A 4 0.53 -19.07 16.93
CA ASP A 4 -0.21 -18.90 15.66
C ASP A 4 0.68 -18.39 14.52
N TRP A 5 1.75 -17.64 14.82
CA TRP A 5 2.66 -17.11 13.81
C TRP A 5 3.70 -18.14 13.36
N GLN A 6 4.14 -19.01 14.26
CA GLN A 6 5.03 -20.12 13.94
C GLN A 6 4.33 -21.14 13.04
N GLU A 7 3.08 -21.48 13.36
CA GLU A 7 2.30 -22.42 12.55
C GLU A 7 2.04 -21.88 11.15
N LYS A 8 1.67 -20.60 11.02
CA LYS A 8 1.51 -19.95 9.72
C LYS A 8 2.81 -19.91 8.92
N GLU A 9 3.96 -19.70 9.58
CA GLU A 9 5.26 -19.70 8.89
C GLU A 9 5.59 -21.10 8.37
N ARG A 10 5.33 -22.14 9.19
CA ARG A 10 5.49 -23.53 8.77
C ARG A 10 4.59 -23.85 7.57
N GLU A 11 3.29 -23.57 7.66
CA GLU A 11 2.33 -23.81 6.57
C GLU A 11 2.73 -23.06 5.29
N PHE A 12 3.20 -21.82 5.42
CA PHE A 12 3.71 -21.03 4.30
C PHE A 12 4.94 -21.68 3.65
N LEU A 13 5.91 -22.15 4.44
CA LEU A 13 7.12 -22.79 3.92
C LEU A 13 6.82 -24.14 3.28
N THR A 14 5.93 -24.94 3.87
CA THR A 14 5.52 -26.24 3.33
C THR A 14 4.75 -26.08 2.01
N SER A 15 3.85 -25.10 1.92
CA SER A 15 3.10 -24.81 0.67
C SER A 15 3.94 -24.11 -0.40
N LEU A 16 5.05 -23.46 -0.04
CA LEU A 16 5.85 -22.63 -0.96
C LEU A 16 6.31 -23.39 -2.21
N LYS A 17 6.84 -24.60 -2.02
CA LYS A 17 7.34 -25.43 -3.13
C LYS A 17 6.21 -25.98 -3.98
N ALA A 18 5.10 -26.37 -3.36
CA ALA A 18 3.93 -26.86 -4.08
C ALA A 18 3.33 -25.77 -4.98
N ASP A 19 3.26 -24.53 -4.47
CA ASP A 19 2.61 -23.42 -5.17
C ASP A 19 3.48 -22.79 -6.26
N THR A 20 4.80 -22.74 -6.05
CA THR A 20 5.71 -21.97 -6.91
C THR A 20 6.72 -22.82 -7.66
N GLY A 21 6.77 -24.12 -7.36
CA GLY A 21 7.78 -25.04 -7.88
C GLY A 21 9.19 -24.81 -7.33
N ARG A 22 9.38 -23.87 -6.40
CA ARG A 22 10.68 -23.51 -5.82
C ARG A 22 10.64 -23.53 -4.30
N ASP A 23 11.70 -24.05 -3.70
CA ASP A 23 11.84 -24.03 -2.24
C ASP A 23 12.36 -22.67 -1.72
N LEU A 24 12.42 -22.54 -0.38
CA LEU A 24 12.89 -21.31 0.26
C LEU A 24 14.33 -20.97 -0.14
N ALA A 25 15.24 -21.93 -0.17
CA ALA A 25 16.64 -21.70 -0.49
C ALA A 25 16.81 -21.24 -1.94
N GLU A 26 16.04 -21.82 -2.86
CA GLU A 26 15.97 -21.38 -4.25
C GLU A 26 15.47 -19.94 -4.36
N TRP A 27 14.39 -19.59 -3.67
CA TRP A 27 13.89 -18.22 -3.63
C TRP A 27 14.93 -17.24 -3.07
N MET A 28 15.65 -17.59 -2.00
CA MET A 28 16.71 -16.75 -1.45
C MET A 28 17.83 -16.48 -2.46
N ARG A 29 18.24 -17.50 -3.23
CA ARG A 29 19.25 -17.32 -4.30
C ARG A 29 18.74 -16.39 -5.41
N VAL A 30 17.49 -16.55 -5.83
CA VAL A 30 16.92 -15.77 -6.94
C VAL A 30 16.74 -14.31 -6.52
N ILE A 31 16.25 -14.05 -5.30
CA ILE A 31 16.11 -12.70 -4.75
C ILE A 31 17.49 -12.02 -4.66
N ALA A 32 18.49 -12.71 -4.10
CA ALA A 32 19.85 -12.18 -3.98
C ALA A 32 20.48 -11.87 -5.35
N ALA A 33 20.17 -12.65 -6.39
CA ALA A 33 20.66 -12.43 -7.75
C ALA A 33 20.11 -11.13 -8.38
N GLN A 34 18.92 -10.65 -7.98
CA GLN A 34 18.34 -9.42 -8.52
C GLN A 34 19.07 -8.15 -8.06
N LYS A 35 19.81 -8.21 -6.95
CA LYS A 35 20.55 -7.07 -6.37
C LYS A 35 19.68 -5.81 -6.19
N LEU A 36 18.44 -6.01 -5.75
CA LEU A 36 17.50 -4.92 -5.50
C LEU A 36 17.89 -4.16 -4.22
N PRO A 37 18.04 -2.83 -4.26
CA PRO A 37 18.58 -2.06 -3.14
C PRO A 37 17.54 -1.80 -2.04
N HIS A 38 16.26 -1.70 -2.39
CA HIS A 38 15.21 -1.40 -1.42
C HIS A 38 14.30 -2.60 -1.18
N ARG A 39 13.78 -2.69 0.05
CA ARG A 39 12.86 -3.74 0.48
C ARG A 39 11.57 -3.76 -0.35
N ASN A 40 11.05 -2.59 -0.67
CA ASN A 40 9.84 -2.45 -1.47
C ASN A 40 10.05 -2.98 -2.90
N ASP A 41 11.22 -2.77 -3.48
CA ASP A 41 11.57 -3.29 -4.81
C ASP A 41 11.51 -4.82 -4.82
N ILE A 42 11.98 -5.48 -3.76
CA ILE A 42 11.91 -6.94 -3.60
C ILE A 42 10.44 -7.40 -3.54
N ILE A 43 9.60 -6.70 -2.78
CA ILE A 43 8.17 -7.04 -2.66
C ILE A 43 7.47 -6.88 -4.02
N ASP A 44 7.69 -5.77 -4.72
CA ASP A 44 7.06 -5.52 -6.02
C ASP A 44 7.55 -6.51 -7.08
N TRP A 45 8.85 -6.84 -7.08
CA TRP A 45 9.40 -7.89 -7.95
C TRP A 45 8.78 -9.26 -7.65
N LEU A 46 8.65 -9.65 -6.37
CA LEU A 46 7.98 -10.89 -5.97
C LEU A 46 6.50 -10.92 -6.40
N ARG A 47 5.82 -9.78 -6.36
CA ARG A 47 4.44 -9.69 -6.86
C ARG A 47 4.35 -9.90 -8.36
N GLN A 48 5.34 -9.47 -9.13
CA GLN A 48 5.43 -9.77 -10.57
C GLN A 48 5.66 -11.28 -10.83
N GLN A 49 6.22 -12.01 -9.87
CA GLN A 49 6.32 -13.48 -9.90
C GLN A 49 5.03 -14.20 -9.50
N GLY A 50 3.94 -13.46 -9.24
CA GLY A 50 2.62 -14.02 -8.88
C GLY A 50 2.37 -14.16 -7.38
N PHE A 51 3.28 -13.72 -6.51
CA PHE A 51 3.01 -13.73 -5.07
C PHE A 51 1.98 -12.67 -4.66
N MET A 52 1.08 -13.05 -3.76
CA MET A 52 0.26 -12.07 -3.03
C MET A 52 1.16 -11.25 -2.09
N PHE A 53 0.75 -10.00 -1.82
CA PHE A 53 1.52 -9.06 -0.99
C PHE A 53 1.97 -9.63 0.36
N ALA A 54 1.10 -10.38 1.05
CA ALA A 54 1.44 -10.99 2.34
C ALA A 54 2.60 -12.01 2.23
N ARG A 55 2.59 -12.88 1.21
CA ARG A 55 3.65 -13.88 0.97
C ARG A 55 4.94 -13.21 0.50
N ALA A 56 4.82 -12.21 -0.38
CA ALA A 56 5.96 -11.43 -0.85
C ALA A 56 6.65 -10.70 0.32
N SER A 57 5.89 -10.08 1.22
CA SER A 57 6.44 -9.43 2.41
C SER A 57 7.11 -10.44 3.35
N TRP A 58 6.61 -11.67 3.42
CA TRP A 58 7.24 -12.71 4.23
C TRP A 58 8.61 -13.10 3.69
N LEU A 59 8.70 -13.37 2.39
CA LEU A 59 9.98 -13.70 1.72
C LEU A 59 10.99 -12.56 1.82
N GLU A 60 10.55 -11.30 1.68
CA GLU A 60 11.44 -10.14 1.90
C GLU A 60 12.04 -10.15 3.31
N ARG A 61 11.22 -10.37 4.33
CA ARG A 61 11.70 -10.39 5.72
C ARG A 61 12.62 -11.57 5.99
N ILE A 62 12.32 -12.75 5.46
CA ILE A 62 13.21 -13.93 5.57
C ILE A 62 14.55 -13.65 4.87
N HIS A 63 14.52 -13.06 3.68
CA HIS A 63 15.74 -12.64 2.96
C HIS A 63 16.56 -11.64 3.77
N HIS A 64 15.92 -10.61 4.33
CA HIS A 64 16.59 -9.63 5.19
C HIS A 64 17.10 -10.26 6.50
N ASN A 65 16.52 -11.38 6.94
CA ASN A 65 17.00 -12.19 8.06
C ASN A 65 18.06 -13.23 7.62
N GLY A 66 18.76 -12.99 6.50
CA GLY A 66 19.82 -13.88 6.00
C GLY A 66 19.31 -15.23 5.50
N GLY A 67 18.05 -15.30 5.06
CA GLY A 67 17.39 -16.52 4.61
C GLY A 67 16.86 -17.40 5.75
N ARG A 68 16.85 -16.90 6.99
CA ARG A 68 16.35 -17.65 8.16
C ARG A 68 14.88 -17.32 8.45
N PRO A 69 14.06 -18.31 8.82
CA PRO A 69 12.69 -18.07 9.30
C PRO A 69 12.67 -17.05 10.45
N ILE A 70 11.58 -16.28 10.57
CA ILE A 70 11.47 -15.15 11.50
C ILE A 70 10.98 -15.63 12.87
N TYR A 71 10.02 -16.56 12.86
CA TYR A 71 9.33 -17.04 14.04
C TYR A 71 9.68 -18.50 14.33
N LEU A 72 10.00 -19.29 13.30
CA LEU A 72 10.41 -20.66 13.46
C LEU A 72 11.86 -20.74 13.94
N ASP A 73 12.11 -21.60 14.93
CA ASP A 73 13.47 -22.00 15.26
C ASP A 73 14.01 -22.87 14.11
N PRO A 74 15.16 -22.55 13.49
CA PRO A 74 15.76 -23.35 12.42
C PRO A 74 15.99 -24.82 12.82
N ALA A 75 16.13 -25.12 14.12
CA ALA A 75 16.23 -26.49 14.61
C ALA A 75 14.94 -27.32 14.36
N ALA A 76 13.76 -26.67 14.38
CA ALA A 76 12.48 -27.33 14.17
C ALA A 76 12.20 -27.66 12.69
N LEU A 77 12.75 -26.87 11.75
CA LEU A 77 12.55 -27.08 10.31
C LEU A 77 13.34 -28.29 9.79
N ASN A 78 14.57 -28.48 10.29
CA ASN A 78 15.44 -29.58 9.86
C ASN A 78 14.99 -30.95 10.37
N ALA A 79 14.23 -31.01 11.47
CA ALA A 79 13.74 -32.26 12.05
C ALA A 79 12.68 -32.96 11.17
N GLU A 80 11.92 -32.19 10.37
CA GLU A 80 10.82 -32.73 9.54
C GLU A 80 11.32 -33.17 8.16
N VAL A 81 12.22 -32.40 7.54
CA VAL A 81 12.86 -32.77 6.25
C VAL A 81 13.73 -34.03 6.38
N GLN A 82 14.32 -34.26 7.56
CA GLN A 82 15.03 -35.51 7.86
C GLN A 82 14.13 -36.67 8.30
N GLY A 83 12.86 -36.38 8.66
CA GLY A 83 11.88 -37.39 9.09
C GLY A 83 11.32 -38.22 7.94
N GLU A 84 11.15 -37.63 6.75
CA GLU A 84 10.64 -38.35 5.57
C GLU A 84 11.70 -39.25 4.92
N ASP A 85 12.99 -38.87 4.98
CA ASP A 85 14.09 -39.71 4.48
C ASP A 85 14.40 -40.90 5.41
N MET A 86 14.01 -40.83 6.68
CA MET A 86 14.24 -41.92 7.66
C MET A 86 13.20 -43.05 7.56
N VAL A 87 12.01 -42.80 6.99
CA VAL A 87 11.01 -43.85 6.75
C VAL A 87 11.35 -44.67 5.49
N ALA A 88 12.04 -44.08 4.50
CA ALA A 88 12.51 -44.79 3.31
C ALA A 88 13.74 -45.69 3.55
N ARG A 89 14.50 -45.48 4.65
CA ARG A 89 15.76 -46.21 4.92
C ARG A 89 15.64 -47.37 5.91
N ARG A 90 14.44 -47.67 6.42
CA ARG A 90 14.21 -48.75 7.40
C ARG A 90 13.92 -50.13 6.81
N VAL A 91 14.32 -50.37 5.55
CA VAL A 91 14.30 -51.70 4.91
C VAL A 91 15.68 -52.02 4.32
N ALA A 92 16.74 -51.98 5.11
CA ALA A 92 17.98 -52.73 4.86
C ALA A 92 18.96 -52.58 6.03
N GLY A 93 19.25 -53.70 6.71
CA GLY A 93 20.50 -54.01 7.42
C GLY A 93 20.96 -53.03 8.51
N GLY A 94 21.04 -53.41 9.79
CA GLY A 94 21.83 -54.55 10.25
C GLY A 94 23.13 -54.04 10.87
N GLY A 95 23.11 -53.86 12.19
CA GLY A 95 24.25 -53.96 13.12
C GLY A 95 25.52 -53.15 12.86
N THR A 96 25.83 -52.22 13.76
CA THR A 96 26.95 -52.38 14.71
C THR A 96 26.97 -51.24 15.73
N VAL A 97 27.17 -51.64 16.98
CA VAL A 97 27.37 -50.78 18.15
C VAL A 97 28.79 -50.21 18.08
N PHE A 98 28.94 -48.88 18.24
CA PHE A 98 30.23 -48.29 18.58
C PHE A 98 30.04 -47.20 19.64
N THR A 99 30.70 -47.41 20.78
CA THR A 99 30.77 -46.53 21.95
C THR A 99 31.74 -45.36 21.70
N PRO A 100 31.57 -44.22 22.40
CA PRO A 100 32.36 -43.02 22.20
C PRO A 100 33.68 -43.04 23.01
N SER A 101 34.72 -42.43 22.48
CA SER A 101 35.94 -42.11 23.23
C SER A 101 36.50 -40.76 22.78
N GLY A 102 36.52 -39.83 23.74
CA GLY A 102 37.68 -38.97 24.00
C GLY A 102 37.82 -37.67 23.20
N PRO A 103 38.15 -36.54 23.88
CA PRO A 103 38.30 -35.23 23.27
C PRO A 103 39.69 -35.07 22.64
N THR A 104 39.79 -34.30 21.56
CA THR A 104 41.08 -33.81 21.07
C THR A 104 40.97 -32.34 20.72
N SER A 105 41.56 -31.51 21.59
CA SER A 105 41.99 -30.15 21.30
C SER A 105 42.92 -30.15 20.09
N ARG A 106 42.63 -29.34 19.07
CA ARG A 106 43.65 -28.92 18.10
C ARG A 106 43.33 -27.54 17.51
N SER A 107 44.01 -26.56 18.11
CA SER A 107 44.70 -25.40 17.52
C SER A 107 44.05 -24.65 16.33
N LEU A 108 43.81 -23.36 16.57
CA LEU A 108 43.85 -22.30 15.55
C LEU A 108 45.24 -22.26 14.88
N PRO A 109 45.29 -21.82 13.61
CA PRO A 109 46.12 -20.64 13.34
C PRO A 109 45.52 -19.62 12.36
N GLU A 110 45.99 -18.39 12.56
CA GLU A 110 46.34 -17.35 11.58
C GLU A 110 45.30 -16.84 10.57
N THR A 111 44.77 -15.65 10.93
CA THR A 111 44.83 -14.41 10.15
C THR A 111 45.35 -14.52 8.72
N GLN A 112 44.44 -14.59 7.74
CA GLN A 112 44.75 -14.33 6.34
C GLN A 112 44.06 -13.04 5.90
N THR A 113 44.88 -12.01 5.73
CA THR A 113 44.57 -10.70 5.16
C THR A 113 44.05 -10.85 3.73
N ALA A 114 42.81 -10.42 3.49
CA ALA A 114 42.25 -10.36 2.15
C ALA A 114 42.77 -9.13 1.38
N PRO A 115 43.08 -9.26 0.07
CA PRO A 115 43.53 -8.15 -0.76
C PRO A 115 42.38 -7.20 -1.16
N VAL A 116 42.67 -5.91 -1.11
CA VAL A 116 41.83 -4.81 -1.62
C VAL A 116 41.53 -5.03 -3.11
N ARG A 117 40.28 -5.35 -3.45
CA ARG A 117 39.79 -5.32 -4.83
C ARG A 117 39.37 -3.90 -5.21
N GLN A 118 40.00 -3.38 -6.27
CA GLN A 118 39.61 -2.15 -6.95
C GLN A 118 38.18 -2.25 -7.53
N PRO A 119 37.40 -1.17 -7.55
CA PRO A 119 36.11 -1.14 -8.24
C PRO A 119 36.28 -1.10 -9.78
N PRO A 120 35.44 -1.80 -10.55
CA PRO A 120 35.48 -1.76 -12.01
C PRO A 120 34.94 -0.42 -12.57
N PRO A 121 35.38 -0.01 -13.78
CA PRO A 121 34.98 1.23 -14.43
C PRO A 121 33.52 1.22 -14.91
N LYS A 122 32.88 2.38 -14.85
CA LYS A 122 31.51 2.66 -15.30
C LYS A 122 31.35 2.42 -16.82
N PRO A 123 30.36 1.64 -17.29
CA PRO A 123 30.01 1.61 -18.70
C PRO A 123 29.24 2.88 -19.12
N ARG A 124 29.66 3.39 -20.27
CA ARG A 124 29.17 4.54 -21.03
C ARG A 124 27.70 4.37 -21.44
N ILE A 125 26.97 5.48 -21.35
CA ILE A 125 25.64 5.71 -21.91
C ILE A 125 25.70 5.54 -23.44
N ALA A 126 24.84 4.69 -23.99
CA ALA A 126 24.46 4.72 -25.40
C ALA A 126 22.96 4.96 -25.47
N ALA A 127 22.60 6.10 -26.05
CA ALA A 127 21.26 6.48 -26.42
C ALA A 127 20.76 5.61 -27.57
N ASP A 128 19.52 5.16 -27.52
CA ASP A 128 18.70 5.04 -28.71
C ASP A 128 17.21 5.04 -28.32
N SER A 129 16.51 6.06 -28.81
CA SER A 129 15.05 6.16 -28.82
C SER A 129 14.51 5.42 -30.03
N PRO A 130 13.28 4.88 -29.97
CA PRO A 130 12.38 5.22 -31.05
C PRO A 130 10.95 5.60 -30.63
N THR A 131 10.48 6.57 -31.41
CA THR A 131 9.18 7.26 -31.54
C THR A 131 7.94 6.34 -31.61
N PRO A 132 6.79 6.76 -31.04
CA PRO A 132 5.48 6.13 -31.28
C PRO A 132 4.87 6.54 -32.65
N GLN A 133 4.39 5.55 -33.41
CA GLN A 133 3.57 5.76 -34.61
C GLN A 133 2.08 5.80 -34.28
N GLU A 134 1.43 6.86 -34.74
CA GLU A 134 -0.01 7.07 -34.91
C GLU A 134 -0.52 6.29 -36.13
N PRO A 135 -1.81 5.88 -36.16
CA PRO A 135 -2.59 6.16 -37.37
C PRO A 135 -4.05 6.57 -37.14
N ALA A 136 -4.37 7.77 -37.63
CA ALA A 136 -5.41 8.14 -38.60
C ALA A 136 -6.80 7.44 -38.60
N THR A 137 -7.81 8.24 -38.21
CA THR A 137 -8.99 8.68 -38.97
C THR A 137 -9.48 7.86 -40.19
N VAL A 138 -10.74 7.39 -40.12
CA VAL A 138 -11.64 7.27 -41.30
C VAL A 138 -13.06 7.69 -40.91
N ALA A 139 -13.64 8.57 -41.72
CA ALA A 139 -14.99 9.13 -41.64
C ALA A 139 -15.93 8.48 -42.68
N ALA A 140 -17.25 8.54 -42.43
CA ALA A 140 -18.41 8.61 -43.36
C ALA A 140 -19.61 7.92 -42.66
N GLU A 141 -20.64 8.62 -42.17
CA GLU A 141 -21.75 9.29 -42.86
C GLU A 141 -22.73 8.32 -43.56
N THR A 142 -23.92 8.09 -42.96
CA THR A 142 -25.23 8.14 -43.65
C THR A 142 -26.42 8.08 -42.66
N THR A 143 -27.37 9.01 -42.80
CA THR A 143 -28.78 9.03 -42.30
C THR A 143 -29.66 8.60 -43.52
N PRO A 144 -30.92 8.06 -43.46
CA PRO A 144 -32.05 8.46 -42.60
C PRO A 144 -33.06 7.35 -42.15
N ALA A 145 -34.09 7.82 -41.40
CA ALA A 145 -35.26 7.20 -40.74
C ALA A 145 -36.25 6.42 -41.69
N PRO A 146 -37.52 6.04 -41.35
CA PRO A 146 -38.32 6.10 -40.08
C PRO A 146 -39.25 4.87 -39.80
N VAL A 147 -39.79 4.73 -38.56
CA VAL A 147 -41.14 4.15 -38.19
C VAL A 147 -41.28 4.29 -36.65
N ALA A 148 -42.17 5.08 -36.05
CA ALA A 148 -43.65 5.09 -36.02
C ALA A 148 -44.29 3.90 -35.26
N GLU A 149 -44.61 4.09 -33.97
CA GLU A 149 -45.85 3.66 -33.25
C GLU A 149 -45.72 4.08 -31.76
N THR A 150 -46.48 5.03 -31.21
CA THR A 150 -47.93 5.06 -30.88
C THR A 150 -48.22 4.65 -29.42
N VAL A 151 -48.50 5.70 -28.62
CA VAL A 151 -49.56 5.79 -27.57
C VAL A 151 -49.33 5.06 -26.23
N GLN A 152 -49.21 5.83 -25.13
CA GLN A 152 -50.38 6.09 -24.26
C GLN A 152 -50.15 7.27 -23.31
N GLN A 153 -51.01 8.28 -23.48
CA GLN A 153 -51.25 9.37 -22.54
C GLN A 153 -51.96 8.82 -21.31
N GLN A 154 -51.47 9.15 -20.11
CA GLN A 154 -52.33 9.17 -18.92
C GLN A 154 -52.15 10.51 -18.20
N GLN A 155 -53.14 11.34 -18.44
CA GLN A 155 -53.35 12.66 -17.89
C GLN A 155 -54.06 12.49 -16.54
N VAL A 156 -53.41 12.88 -15.44
CA VAL A 156 -54.07 13.10 -14.16
C VAL A 156 -53.63 14.44 -13.59
N LYS A 157 -54.55 15.39 -13.76
CA LYS A 157 -54.95 16.47 -12.84
C LYS A 157 -53.83 17.18 -12.06
N SER A 158 -53.54 18.37 -12.55
CA SER A 158 -53.04 19.51 -11.79
C SER A 158 -53.89 19.76 -10.55
N ASP A 159 -53.23 19.82 -9.39
CA ASP A 159 -53.68 20.67 -8.30
C ASP A 159 -52.50 21.45 -7.71
N ALA A 160 -52.88 22.63 -7.27
CA ALA A 160 -52.17 23.81 -6.79
C ALA A 160 -50.75 23.70 -6.17
N THR A 161 -49.90 24.66 -6.60
CA THR A 161 -48.98 25.47 -5.77
C THR A 161 -47.68 24.83 -5.27
N THR A 162 -46.54 25.23 -5.85
CA THR A 162 -45.52 26.13 -5.23
C THR A 162 -44.34 26.31 -6.22
N PRO A 163 -43.87 27.53 -6.52
CA PRO A 163 -42.72 27.72 -7.39
C PRO A 163 -41.44 27.51 -6.58
N VAL A 164 -40.76 26.37 -6.76
CA VAL A 164 -39.39 26.24 -6.26
C VAL A 164 -38.47 26.99 -7.22
N LYS A 165 -38.09 28.19 -6.79
CA LYS A 165 -36.99 28.97 -7.36
C LYS A 165 -35.79 28.06 -7.59
N ALA A 166 -35.30 28.07 -8.82
CA ALA A 166 -33.94 27.65 -9.13
C ALA A 166 -33.00 28.63 -8.42
N ASP A 167 -32.60 28.29 -7.21
CA ASP A 167 -31.52 28.98 -6.52
C ASP A 167 -30.20 28.48 -7.10
N THR A 168 -29.62 29.30 -7.96
CA THR A 168 -28.19 29.31 -8.24
C THR A 168 -27.47 29.58 -6.93
N SER A 169 -27.25 28.53 -6.13
CA SER A 169 -26.41 28.60 -4.94
C SER A 169 -24.97 28.79 -5.39
N ALA A 170 -24.53 30.05 -5.34
CA ALA A 170 -23.13 30.42 -5.23
C ALA A 170 -22.48 29.55 -4.14
N ILE A 171 -21.32 28.99 -4.45
CA ILE A 171 -20.49 28.22 -3.51
C ILE A 171 -19.95 29.22 -2.48
N VAL A 172 -20.73 29.46 -1.43
CA VAL A 172 -20.28 30.16 -0.22
C VAL A 172 -19.40 29.18 0.56
N PRO A 173 -18.20 29.58 1.03
CA PRO A 173 -17.37 28.73 1.87
C PRO A 173 -18.18 28.31 3.12
N PRO A 174 -18.29 27.01 3.42
CA PRO A 174 -19.09 26.56 4.56
C PRO A 174 -18.47 27.06 5.85
N ALA A 175 -19.31 27.60 6.75
CA ALA A 175 -18.90 27.91 8.11
C ALA A 175 -18.32 26.65 8.77
N SER A 176 -17.22 26.82 9.50
CA SER A 176 -16.56 25.73 10.21
C SER A 176 -17.53 25.00 11.16
N THR A 177 -17.59 23.67 11.07
CA THR A 177 -18.46 22.87 11.93
C THR A 177 -18.07 23.02 13.41
N PRO A 178 -19.04 23.05 14.37
CA PRO A 178 -18.76 23.05 15.80
C PRO A 178 -17.88 21.88 16.26
N PRO A 179 -17.08 22.07 17.33
CA PRO A 179 -16.11 21.06 17.79
C PRO A 179 -16.76 19.74 18.23
N ALA A 180 -18.01 19.75 18.73
CA ALA A 180 -18.69 18.53 19.18
C ALA A 180 -18.89 17.50 18.06
N GLU A 181 -19.25 17.95 16.85
CA GLU A 181 -19.43 17.05 15.70
C GLU A 181 -18.10 16.51 15.18
N ARG A 182 -17.02 17.32 15.27
CA ARG A 182 -15.67 16.86 14.92
C ARG A 182 -15.25 15.71 15.84
N GLU A 183 -15.54 15.86 17.12
CA GLU A 183 -15.23 14.87 18.15
C GLU A 183 -15.97 13.55 17.93
N GLU A 184 -17.21 13.60 17.46
CA GLU A 184 -17.97 12.39 17.09
C GLU A 184 -17.31 11.65 15.91
N VAL A 185 -16.86 12.37 14.88
CA VAL A 185 -16.13 11.78 13.76
C VAL A 185 -14.81 11.18 14.25
N LEU A 186 -14.04 11.92 15.04
CA LEU A 186 -12.76 11.46 15.60
C LEU A 186 -12.92 10.24 16.53
N ALA A 187 -14.05 10.09 17.22
CA ALA A 187 -14.34 8.90 18.02
C ALA A 187 -14.39 7.61 17.18
N LYS A 188 -14.75 7.69 15.89
CA LYS A 188 -14.80 6.54 14.98
C LYS A 188 -13.42 5.96 14.66
N ALA A 189 -12.35 6.71 14.90
CA ALA A 189 -10.97 6.26 14.71
C ALA A 189 -10.52 5.20 15.74
N LYS A 190 -11.28 4.98 16.83
CA LYS A 190 -10.94 4.03 17.91
C LYS A 190 -9.49 4.22 18.39
N ALA A 191 -8.63 3.22 18.20
CA ALA A 191 -7.22 3.24 18.60
C ALA A 191 -6.39 4.34 17.91
N TYR A 192 -6.82 4.80 16.73
CA TYR A 192 -6.12 5.83 15.97
C TYR A 192 -6.57 7.26 16.32
N ARG A 193 -7.49 7.44 17.27
CA ARG A 193 -7.96 8.78 17.66
C ARG A 193 -6.83 9.76 18.03
N PRO A 194 -5.80 9.38 18.81
CA PRO A 194 -4.69 10.29 19.10
C PRO A 194 -3.94 10.75 17.84
N LEU A 195 -3.78 9.86 16.86
CA LEU A 195 -3.14 10.16 15.58
C LEU A 195 -4.00 11.16 14.77
N ALA A 196 -5.32 10.98 14.75
CA ALA A 196 -6.23 11.89 14.04
C ALA A 196 -6.22 13.30 14.64
N VAL A 197 -6.25 13.40 15.98
CA VAL A 197 -6.16 14.67 16.69
C VAL A 197 -4.81 15.35 16.46
N HIS A 198 -3.73 14.57 16.41
CA HIS A 198 -2.40 15.10 16.13
C HIS A 198 -2.28 15.63 14.71
N LEU A 199 -2.74 14.87 13.72
CA LEU A 199 -2.82 15.29 12.32
C LEU A 199 -3.59 16.61 12.18
N LEU A 200 -4.78 16.70 12.80
CA LEU A 200 -5.60 17.90 12.69
C LEU A 200 -4.88 19.15 13.21
N ARG A 201 -4.23 19.05 14.39
CA ARG A 201 -3.41 20.13 14.94
C ARG A 201 -2.26 20.54 14.02
N LEU A 202 -1.61 19.57 13.37
CA LEU A 202 -0.51 19.87 12.45
C LEU A 202 -1.02 20.56 11.18
N VAL A 203 -2.16 20.14 10.64
CA VAL A 203 -2.81 20.78 9.49
C VAL A 203 -3.23 22.21 9.83
N GLU A 204 -3.87 22.44 10.98
CA GLU A 204 -4.25 23.77 11.45
C GLU A 204 -3.03 24.68 11.66
N ARG A 205 -1.88 24.11 12.07
CA ARG A 205 -0.63 24.86 12.19
C ARG A 205 0.01 25.18 10.84
N ALA A 206 -0.03 24.25 9.90
CA ALA A 206 0.60 24.40 8.58
C ALA A 206 -0.23 25.30 7.64
N VAL A 207 -1.56 25.23 7.74
CA VAL A 207 -2.49 25.94 6.87
C VAL A 207 -3.29 26.96 7.68
N PRO A 208 -2.86 28.23 7.73
CA PRO A 208 -3.60 29.27 8.42
C PRO A 208 -4.99 29.46 7.76
N ALA A 209 -5.99 29.75 8.59
CA ALA A 209 -7.39 29.92 8.17
C ALA A 209 -8.03 28.68 7.50
N VAL A 210 -7.56 27.47 7.84
CA VAL A 210 -8.26 26.24 7.47
C VAL A 210 -9.65 26.19 8.12
N SER A 211 -10.66 25.90 7.31
CA SER A 211 -12.03 25.61 7.76
C SER A 211 -12.30 24.13 7.60
N ILE A 212 -12.94 23.53 8.60
CA ILE A 212 -13.18 22.09 8.65
C ILE A 212 -14.68 21.82 8.65
N THR A 213 -15.13 21.00 7.71
CA THR A 213 -16.52 20.52 7.64
C THR A 213 -16.57 19.03 7.93
N THR A 214 -17.50 18.61 8.78
CA THR A 214 -17.71 17.19 9.11
C THR A 214 -18.60 16.49 8.09
N GLY A 215 -18.29 15.24 7.81
CA GLY A 215 -19.20 14.28 7.18
C GLY A 215 -19.38 13.06 8.08
N PRO A 216 -20.09 12.01 7.61
CA PRO A 216 -20.42 10.86 8.45
C PRO A 216 -19.21 10.09 9.01
N ALA A 217 -18.08 10.06 8.30
CA ALA A 217 -16.86 9.37 8.71
C ALA A 217 -15.59 10.03 8.14
N HIS A 218 -15.70 11.33 7.84
CA HIS A 218 -14.62 12.09 7.25
C HIS A 218 -14.71 13.56 7.64
N LEU A 219 -13.60 14.27 7.48
CA LEU A 219 -13.47 15.71 7.65
C LEU A 219 -13.02 16.28 6.30
N LEU A 220 -13.67 17.33 5.82
CA LEU A 220 -13.26 18.10 4.65
C LEU A 220 -12.46 19.31 5.09
N LEU A 221 -11.35 19.56 4.41
CA LEU A 221 -10.44 20.66 4.66
C LEU A 221 -10.62 21.73 3.58
N TRP A 222 -10.99 22.92 4.02
CA TRP A 222 -11.25 24.08 3.18
C TRP A 222 -10.30 25.20 3.55
N LYS A 223 -9.97 26.07 2.59
CA LYS A 223 -9.31 27.34 2.87
C LYS A 223 -10.15 28.45 2.24
N ALA A 224 -10.23 29.60 2.91
CA ALA A 224 -11.13 30.69 2.54
C ALA A 224 -10.85 31.29 1.15
N ASP A 225 -9.60 31.19 0.68
CA ASP A 225 -9.12 31.66 -0.62
C ASP A 225 -9.27 30.62 -1.75
N THR A 226 -9.60 29.35 -1.43
CA THR A 226 -9.71 28.28 -2.41
C THR A 226 -11.10 28.26 -3.05
N SER A 227 -11.27 28.99 -4.15
CA SER A 227 -12.52 29.03 -4.94
C SER A 227 -12.89 27.68 -5.59
N GLY A 228 -11.96 26.73 -5.66
CA GLY A 228 -12.15 25.43 -6.31
C GLY A 228 -12.78 24.34 -5.44
N GLY A 229 -13.15 24.59 -4.19
CA GLY A 229 -13.65 23.55 -3.27
C GLY A 229 -12.59 23.02 -2.29
N PRO A 230 -12.86 21.92 -1.56
CA PRO A 230 -11.98 21.44 -0.51
C PRO A 230 -10.64 21.00 -1.10
N PHE A 231 -9.55 21.32 -0.39
CA PHE A 231 -8.21 20.92 -0.81
C PHE A 231 -7.79 19.56 -0.25
N GLY A 232 -8.48 19.09 0.80
CA GLY A 232 -8.20 17.79 1.40
C GLY A 232 -9.39 17.16 2.11
N LEU A 233 -9.25 15.88 2.40
CA LEU A 233 -10.19 15.05 3.13
C LEU A 233 -9.42 14.14 4.08
N ILE A 234 -9.87 14.07 5.34
CA ILE A 234 -9.38 13.11 6.32
C ILE A 234 -10.48 12.08 6.53
N SER A 235 -10.26 10.84 6.09
CA SER A 235 -11.14 9.72 6.42
C SER A 235 -10.63 9.02 7.66
N VAL A 236 -11.52 8.78 8.62
CA VAL A 236 -11.20 8.12 9.88
C VAL A 236 -11.86 6.75 9.93
N SER A 237 -11.08 5.73 10.27
CA SER A 237 -11.56 4.37 10.48
C SER A 237 -10.91 3.73 11.70
N GLY A 238 -11.47 2.62 12.17
CA GLY A 238 -10.86 1.85 13.25
C GLY A 238 -9.59 1.08 12.86
N LYS A 239 -9.13 1.16 11.60
CA LYS A 239 -7.97 0.42 11.07
C LYS A 239 -6.84 1.32 10.61
N ASP A 240 -7.16 2.49 10.07
CA ASP A 240 -6.24 3.47 9.52
C ASP A 240 -6.89 4.87 9.47
N ILE A 241 -6.06 5.90 9.33
CA ILE A 241 -6.48 7.25 8.95
C ILE A 241 -5.99 7.48 7.52
N ARG A 242 -6.83 8.06 6.67
CA ARG A 242 -6.46 8.37 5.28
C ARG A 242 -6.53 9.86 5.08
N LEU A 243 -5.41 10.46 4.70
CA LEU A 243 -5.34 11.84 4.25
C LEU A 243 -5.41 11.84 2.73
N VAL A 244 -6.38 12.53 2.16
CA VAL A 244 -6.59 12.62 0.73
C VAL A 244 -6.46 14.08 0.35
N LEU A 245 -5.69 14.38 -0.69
CA LEU A 245 -5.33 15.74 -1.07
C LEU A 245 -5.62 15.96 -2.55
N ARG A 246 -6.07 17.17 -2.86
CA ARG A 246 -6.12 17.68 -4.23
C ARG A 246 -4.76 18.28 -4.57
N LEU A 247 -3.97 17.50 -5.30
CA LEU A 247 -2.67 17.92 -5.83
C LEU A 247 -2.69 17.87 -7.36
N GLY A 248 -1.86 18.69 -7.99
CA GLY A 248 -1.57 18.59 -9.41
C GLY A 248 -0.86 17.27 -9.78
N PRO A 249 -0.78 16.93 -11.07
CA PRO A 249 -0.16 15.68 -11.54
C PRO A 249 1.34 15.58 -11.24
N GLU A 250 2.00 16.71 -10.96
CA GLU A 250 3.46 16.82 -10.78
C GLU A 250 3.94 16.48 -9.36
N VAL A 251 3.03 16.39 -8.37
CA VAL A 251 3.38 16.27 -6.93
C VAL A 251 3.31 14.81 -6.43
N ALA A 252 3.32 13.83 -7.34
CA ALA A 252 3.24 12.42 -6.99
C ALA A 252 4.59 11.89 -6.46
N SER A 253 4.87 12.07 -5.18
CA SER A 253 6.02 11.47 -4.50
C SER A 253 5.60 10.62 -3.31
N ALA A 254 6.35 9.54 -3.02
CA ALA A 254 6.13 8.73 -1.83
C ALA A 254 6.11 9.61 -0.56
N PRO A 255 5.20 9.37 0.40
CA PRO A 255 4.35 8.18 0.56
C PRO A 255 2.97 8.27 -0.10
N LEU A 256 2.74 9.23 -1.02
CA LEU A 256 1.44 9.37 -1.66
C LEU A 256 1.15 8.21 -2.62
N VAL A 257 -0.06 7.70 -2.54
CA VAL A 257 -0.63 6.69 -3.45
C VAL A 257 -1.83 7.30 -4.17
N PRO A 258 -2.22 6.80 -5.37
CA PRO A 258 -3.45 7.22 -6.02
C PRO A 258 -4.65 6.98 -5.10
N VAL A 259 -5.65 7.88 -5.15
CA VAL A 259 -6.84 7.80 -4.30
C VAL A 259 -7.54 6.45 -4.47
N LYS A 260 -7.64 5.70 -3.38
CA LYS A 260 -8.43 4.47 -3.29
C LYS A 260 -9.35 4.55 -2.08
N LEU A 261 -10.49 5.21 -2.29
CA LEU A 261 -11.54 5.36 -1.30
C LEU A 261 -12.76 4.50 -1.63
N PRO A 262 -13.55 4.10 -0.63
CA PRO A 262 -14.83 3.45 -0.87
C PRO A 262 -15.79 4.40 -1.60
N VAL A 263 -16.74 3.83 -2.36
CA VAL A 263 -17.71 4.58 -3.18
C VAL A 263 -18.51 5.60 -2.34
N THR A 264 -18.73 5.32 -1.07
CA THR A 264 -19.40 6.22 -0.12
C THR A 264 -18.69 7.56 0.08
N LEU A 265 -17.38 7.62 -0.19
CA LEU A 265 -16.56 8.83 -0.08
C LEU A 265 -16.19 9.42 -1.44
N ALA A 266 -16.56 8.78 -2.55
CA ALA A 266 -16.17 9.21 -3.89
C ALA A 266 -16.63 10.63 -4.23
N ARG A 267 -17.86 11.00 -3.79
CA ARG A 267 -18.39 12.35 -3.99
C ARG A 267 -17.63 13.40 -3.17
N ALA A 268 -17.27 13.08 -1.93
CA ALA A 268 -16.53 13.98 -1.05
C ALA A 268 -15.07 14.16 -1.49
N ALA A 269 -14.50 13.13 -2.13
CA ALA A 269 -13.15 13.15 -2.67
C ALA A 269 -13.07 13.57 -4.15
N GLN A 270 -14.15 14.13 -4.70
CA GLN A 270 -14.17 14.54 -6.10
C GLN A 270 -13.09 15.60 -6.38
N GLY A 271 -12.24 15.33 -7.36
CA GLY A 271 -11.11 16.19 -7.71
C GLY A 271 -9.86 15.99 -6.84
N MET A 272 -9.89 15.07 -5.86
CA MET A 272 -8.70 14.71 -5.10
C MET A 272 -7.94 13.58 -5.82
N THR A 273 -6.62 13.67 -5.83
CA THR A 273 -5.76 12.87 -6.72
C THR A 273 -4.80 11.97 -5.96
N HIS A 274 -4.42 12.36 -4.75
CA HIS A 274 -3.42 11.67 -3.95
C HIS A 274 -3.96 11.33 -2.56
N MET A 275 -3.49 10.22 -2.01
CA MET A 275 -3.86 9.70 -0.71
C MET A 275 -2.61 9.23 0.04
N ALA A 276 -2.53 9.51 1.35
CA ALA A 276 -1.58 8.92 2.27
C ALA A 276 -2.36 8.08 3.29
N VAL A 277 -1.91 6.84 3.52
CA VAL A 277 -2.45 5.96 4.57
C VAL A 277 -1.57 6.10 5.81
N LEU A 278 -2.17 6.58 6.89
CA LEU A 278 -1.52 6.91 8.14
C LEU A 278 -1.90 5.88 9.21
N THR A 279 -0.91 5.14 9.67
CA THR A 279 -1.02 4.15 10.75
C THR A 279 -0.10 4.48 11.92
N ASP A 280 0.87 5.38 11.74
CA ASP A 280 1.84 5.77 12.76
C ASP A 280 2.10 7.30 12.77
N ALA A 281 2.37 7.86 13.95
CA ALA A 281 2.66 9.29 14.11
C ALA A 281 3.96 9.73 13.41
N ARG A 282 4.93 8.83 13.21
CA ARG A 282 6.18 9.10 12.50
C ARG A 282 5.99 9.41 11.02
N GLN A 283 4.83 9.05 10.46
CA GLN A 283 4.48 9.40 9.08
C GLN A 283 4.03 10.85 8.94
N LEU A 284 3.79 11.55 10.06
CA LEU A 284 3.46 12.98 10.09
C LEU A 284 4.76 13.80 10.16
N ASP A 285 5.54 13.74 9.08
CA ASP A 285 6.80 14.47 8.94
C ASP A 285 6.62 15.83 8.25
N ASP A 286 7.69 16.64 8.26
CA ASP A 286 7.69 17.97 7.64
C ASP A 286 7.46 17.91 6.11
N HIS A 287 7.85 16.79 5.48
CA HIS A 287 7.64 16.58 4.06
C HIS A 287 6.14 16.42 3.73
N LEU A 288 5.41 15.61 4.49
CA LEU A 288 3.96 15.48 4.35
C LEU A 288 3.25 16.83 4.60
N LEU A 289 3.68 17.60 5.60
CA LEU A 289 3.10 18.92 5.88
C LEU A 289 3.40 19.95 4.78
N THR A 290 4.56 19.86 4.14
CA THR A 290 4.89 20.68 2.96
C THR A 290 3.91 20.37 1.82
N ILE A 291 3.65 19.09 1.56
CA ILE A 291 2.67 18.65 0.55
C ILE A 291 1.26 19.14 0.88
N VAL A 292 0.85 19.08 2.15
CA VAL A 292 -0.47 19.62 2.59
C VAL A 292 -0.56 21.12 2.31
N SER A 293 0.51 21.86 2.54
CA SER A 293 0.57 23.31 2.29
C SER A 293 0.46 23.60 0.78
N VAL A 294 1.17 22.84 -0.06
CA VAL A 294 1.06 22.91 -1.52
C VAL A 294 -0.35 22.58 -2.00
N ALA A 295 -1.01 21.56 -1.42
CA ALA A 295 -2.40 21.23 -1.73
C ALA A 295 -3.36 22.38 -1.37
N ALA A 296 -3.09 23.06 -0.26
CA ALA A 296 -3.80 24.26 0.14
C ALA A 296 -3.46 25.46 -0.77
N GLY A 297 -2.40 25.41 -1.58
CA GLY A 297 -1.95 26.52 -2.42
C GLY A 297 -1.18 27.59 -1.63
N ILE A 298 -0.33 27.15 -0.70
CA ILE A 298 0.62 27.97 0.06
C ILE A 298 2.04 27.58 -0.35
#